data_AF-A0A6J3C2L7-F1
#
_entry.id   AF-A0A6J3C2L7-F1
#
_cell.length_a   1.000
_cell.length_b   1.000
_cell.length_c   1.000
_cell.angle_alpha   90.00
_cell.angle_beta   90.00
_cell.angle_gamma   90.00
#
_symmetry.space_group_name_H-M   'P 1'
#
loop_
_entity.id
_entity.type
_entity.pdbx_description
1 polymer ?
#
loop_
_entity_poly.entity_id
_entity_poly.type
_entity_poly.pdbx_seq_one_letter_code
_entity_poly.pdbx_strand_id
1 'polypeptide(L)'
;MYAGMTYGSTVRDLCRRLKPQDLAINERKLVLFGVLEGLIRRVYKYPITVNNEDSSSVHSEHSQSMVRTYNGLVCLDELCCQGGLSTVQLEEQLERDSNVVFIVK
;
A
#
# COMPACT_ATOMS: atom_id res chain seq x y z
N MET A 1 16.64 -4.72 -15.78
CA MET A 1 16.05 -4.83 -14.43
C MET A 1 14.62 -4.28 -14.37
N TYR A 2 14.36 -3.07 -14.89
CA TYR A 2 13.03 -2.43 -14.84
C TYR A 2 11.89 -3.28 -15.41
N ALA A 3 12.09 -3.98 -16.54
CA ALA A 3 11.07 -4.87 -17.10
C ALA A 3 10.61 -6.00 -16.17
N GLY A 4 11.40 -6.34 -15.13
CA GLY A 4 11.01 -7.32 -14.11
C GLY A 4 10.28 -6.70 -12.91
N MET A 5 10.18 -5.37 -12.81
CA MET A 5 9.48 -4.67 -11.74
C MET A 5 7.98 -4.63 -12.04
N THR A 6 7.34 -5.80 -11.98
CA THR A 6 5.89 -5.97 -12.15
C THR A 6 5.20 -6.18 -10.81
N TYR A 7 3.85 -6.11 -10.81
CA TYR A 7 3.06 -6.51 -9.64
C TYR A 7 3.48 -7.90 -9.15
N GLY A 8 3.62 -8.04 -7.82
CA GLY A 8 4.01 -9.28 -7.16
C GLY A 8 5.52 -9.57 -7.12
N SER A 9 6.37 -8.80 -7.81
CA SER A 9 7.83 -8.95 -7.72
C SER A 9 8.44 -7.86 -6.84
N THR A 10 9.09 -8.25 -5.74
CA THR A 10 9.79 -7.28 -4.90
C THR A 10 11.17 -6.95 -5.50
N VAL A 11 11.68 -5.75 -5.24
CA VAL A 11 13.07 -5.37 -5.59
C VAL A 11 14.06 -6.38 -5.00
N ARG A 12 13.79 -6.89 -3.79
CA ARG A 12 14.60 -7.92 -3.14
C ARG A 12 14.69 -9.19 -3.98
N ASP A 13 13.57 -9.67 -4.51
CA ASP A 13 13.53 -10.89 -5.33
C ASP A 13 14.25 -10.71 -6.67
N LEU A 14 14.12 -9.52 -7.26
CA LEU A 14 14.86 -9.16 -8.47
C LEU A 14 16.36 -9.10 -8.23
N CYS A 15 16.80 -8.54 -7.11
CA CYS A 15 18.22 -8.48 -6.75
C CYS A 15 18.82 -9.87 -6.54
N ARG A 16 18.07 -10.80 -5.93
CA ARG A 16 18.51 -12.20 -5.77
C ARG A 16 18.67 -12.92 -7.11
N ARG A 17 17.76 -12.68 -8.06
CA ARG A 17 17.76 -13.34 -9.38
C ARG A 17 18.80 -12.76 -10.33
N LEU A 18 18.95 -11.44 -10.35
CA LEU A 18 19.74 -10.72 -11.35
C LEU A 18 21.13 -10.31 -10.86
N LYS A 19 21.39 -10.39 -9.55
CA LYS A 19 22.66 -10.04 -8.89
C LYS A 19 23.28 -8.73 -9.40
N PRO A 20 22.60 -7.58 -9.24
CA PRO A 20 23.09 -6.28 -9.70
C PRO A 20 24.44 -5.88 -9.08
N GLN A 21 24.78 -6.44 -7.92
CA GLN A 21 26.04 -6.21 -7.21
C GLN A 21 27.26 -6.69 -8.00
N ASP A 22 27.13 -7.79 -8.76
CA ASP A 22 28.21 -8.32 -9.61
C ASP A 22 28.56 -7.35 -10.75
N LEU A 23 27.62 -6.47 -11.12
CA LEU A 23 27.76 -5.43 -12.13
C LEU A 23 28.08 -4.05 -11.52
N ALA A 24 28.38 -3.98 -10.23
CA ALA A 24 28.59 -2.74 -9.47
C ALA A 24 27.40 -1.75 -9.55
N ILE A 25 26.18 -2.26 -9.74
CA ILE A 25 24.97 -1.45 -9.79
C ILE A 25 24.45 -1.21 -8.37
N ASN A 26 24.30 0.06 -8.00
CA ASN A 26 23.65 0.44 -6.74
C ASN A 26 22.12 0.38 -6.91
N GLU A 27 21.46 -0.51 -6.19
CA GLU A 27 20.05 -0.82 -6.36
C GLU A 27 19.15 0.35 -5.93
N ARG A 28 19.53 1.08 -4.89
CA ARG A 28 18.79 2.28 -4.44
C ARG A 28 18.83 3.39 -5.48
N LYS A 29 20.02 3.66 -6.05
CA LYS A 29 20.18 4.66 -7.12
C LYS A 29 19.45 4.24 -8.39
N LEU A 30 19.46 2.96 -8.73
CA LEU A 30 18.70 2.42 -9.86
C LEU A 30 17.20 2.65 -9.68
N VAL A 31 16.63 2.30 -8.53
CA VAL A 31 15.20 2.53 -8.27
C VAL A 31 14.88 4.03 -8.33
N LEU A 32 15.70 4.88 -7.71
CA LEU A 32 15.51 6.33 -7.72
C LEU A 32 15.51 6.88 -9.16
N PHE A 33 16.52 6.53 -9.95
CA PHE A 33 16.62 6.94 -11.36
C PHE A 33 15.40 6.46 -12.16
N GLY A 34 15.00 5.20 -11.98
CA GLY A 34 13.84 4.66 -12.68
C GLY A 34 12.54 5.40 -12.37
N VAL A 35 12.35 5.88 -11.14
CA VAL A 35 11.19 6.70 -10.77
C VAL A 35 11.29 8.10 -11.38
N LEU A 36 12.46 8.74 -11.32
CA LEU A 36 12.68 10.08 -11.85
C LEU A 36 12.48 10.15 -13.37
N GLU A 37 12.96 9.14 -14.10
CA GLU A 37 12.84 9.05 -15.56
C GLU A 37 11.52 8.43 -16.03
N GLY A 38 10.61 8.07 -15.12
CA GLY A 38 9.31 7.48 -15.46
C GLY A 38 9.38 6.05 -16.03
N LEU A 39 10.51 5.35 -15.86
CA LEU A 39 10.67 3.95 -16.28
C LEU A 39 9.88 3.00 -15.37
N ILE A 40 9.70 3.39 -14.11
CA ILE A 40 8.87 2.71 -13.13
C ILE A 40 8.07 3.74 -12.34
N ARG A 41 6.97 3.29 -11.74
CA ARG A 41 6.11 4.14 -10.89
C ARG A 41 5.89 3.50 -9.54
N ARG A 42 5.68 4.33 -8.52
CA ARG A 42 5.21 3.85 -7.22
C ARG A 42 3.76 3.37 -7.36
N VAL A 43 3.46 2.24 -6.73
CA VAL A 43 2.10 1.68 -6.65
C VAL A 43 1.56 1.99 -5.26
N TYR A 44 0.39 2.63 -5.21
CA TYR A 44 -0.28 2.98 -3.96
C TYR A 44 -1.46 2.05 -3.71
N LYS A 45 -1.67 1.67 -2.46
CA LYS A 45 -2.82 0.86 -2.00
C LYS A 45 -3.87 1.77 -1.37
N TYR A 46 -5.12 1.61 -1.77
CA TYR A 46 -6.27 2.39 -1.31
C TYR A 46 -7.31 1.42 -0.72
N PRO A 47 -7.48 1.38 0.61
CA PRO A 47 -8.49 0.53 1.22
C PRO A 47 -9.90 1.06 0.94
N ILE A 48 -10.85 0.14 0.76
CA ILE A 48 -12.28 0.40 0.52
C ILE A 48 -13.10 -0.58 1.35
N THR A 49 -14.11 -0.07 2.06
CA THR A 49 -15.09 -0.90 2.76
C THR A 49 -16.20 -1.33 1.80
N VAL A 50 -16.43 -2.64 1.64
CA VAL A 50 -17.36 -3.21 0.64
C VAL A 50 -18.75 -3.46 1.21
N ASN A 51 -18.84 -3.82 2.50
CA ASN A 51 -20.11 -4.06 3.18
C ASN A 51 -20.55 -2.81 3.94
N ASN A 52 -21.20 -1.88 3.23
CA ASN A 52 -21.94 -0.77 3.84
C ASN A 52 -23.44 -1.04 3.69
N GLU A 53 -23.91 -2.16 4.24
CA GLU A 53 -25.33 -2.35 4.47
C GLU A 53 -25.67 -1.48 5.69
N ASP A 54 -26.33 -0.35 5.44
CA ASP A 54 -27.04 0.50 6.41
C ASP A 54 -26.26 1.51 7.29
N SER A 55 -25.53 2.46 6.67
CA SER A 55 -25.17 3.72 7.36
C SER A 55 -26.09 4.90 6.99
N SER A 56 -27.38 4.63 6.81
CA SER A 56 -28.44 5.65 6.81
C SER A 56 -29.38 5.45 8.00
N SER A 57 -28.86 5.35 9.22
CA SER A 57 -29.69 5.56 10.42
C SER A 57 -28.86 5.81 11.68
N VAL A 58 -28.95 7.05 12.16
CA VAL A 58 -29.08 7.44 13.58
C VAL A 58 -27.86 7.27 14.51
N HIS A 59 -27.41 8.42 15.00
CA HIS A 59 -26.56 8.70 16.17
C HIS A 59 -26.39 7.60 17.23
N SER A 60 -25.16 7.43 17.73
CA SER A 60 -24.89 6.96 19.10
C SER A 60 -23.49 7.40 19.58
N GLU A 61 -23.44 8.46 20.38
CA GLU A 61 -22.24 9.07 20.97
C GLU A 61 -21.64 8.26 22.16
N HIS A 62 -21.66 6.92 22.15
CA HIS A 62 -21.17 6.17 23.32
C HIS A 62 -20.50 4.80 23.06
N SER A 63 -19.91 4.59 21.89
CA SER A 63 -18.99 3.45 21.70
C SER A 63 -17.78 3.91 20.88
N GLN A 64 -16.61 3.91 21.51
CA GLN A 64 -15.32 4.33 20.95
C GLN A 64 -14.76 3.34 19.90
N SER A 65 -15.61 2.75 19.07
CA SER A 65 -15.20 2.05 17.86
C SER A 65 -15.86 2.76 16.69
N MET A 66 -15.29 3.90 16.35
CA MET A 66 -15.62 4.64 15.13
C MET A 66 -15.32 3.67 13.98
N VAL A 67 -16.37 3.08 13.40
CA VAL A 67 -16.26 2.21 12.22
C VAL A 67 -15.57 3.03 11.14
N ARG A 68 -14.27 2.82 10.96
CA ARG A 68 -13.48 3.55 9.96
C ARG A 68 -13.94 3.05 8.60
N THR A 69 -14.83 3.83 8.00
CA THR A 69 -15.26 3.59 6.63
C THR A 69 -14.15 4.05 5.70
N TYR A 70 -13.57 3.14 4.95
CA TYR A 70 -12.55 3.48 3.95
C TYR A 70 -13.23 3.71 2.61
N ASN A 71 -13.05 4.90 2.05
CA ASN A 71 -13.70 5.35 0.81
C ASN A 71 -12.78 5.26 -0.43
N GLY A 72 -11.55 4.75 -0.28
CA GLY A 72 -10.57 4.67 -1.36
C GLY A 72 -9.95 5.99 -1.80
N LEU A 73 -10.22 7.11 -1.10
CA LEU A 73 -9.64 8.43 -1.44
C LEU A 73 -8.26 8.64 -0.82
N VAL A 74 -8.00 8.01 0.32
CA VAL A 74 -6.77 8.15 1.09
C VAL A 74 -5.94 6.88 0.91
N CYS A 75 -4.66 7.03 0.54
CA CYS A 75 -3.77 5.89 0.39
C CYS A 75 -3.30 5.35 1.74
N LEU A 76 -2.81 4.10 1.76
CA LEU A 76 -2.30 3.45 2.96
C LEU A 76 -1.17 4.24 3.63
N ASP A 77 -0.28 4.85 2.84
CA ASP A 77 0.83 5.67 3.36
C ASP A 77 0.32 6.91 4.12
N GLU A 78 -0.72 7.58 3.59
CA GLU A 78 -1.35 8.74 4.26
C GLU A 78 -2.05 8.33 5.55
N LEU A 79 -2.76 7.19 5.53
CA LEU A 79 -3.40 6.64 6.73
C LEU A 79 -2.38 6.28 7.82
N CYS A 80 -1.20 5.77 7.44
CA CYS A 80 -0.12 5.49 8.38
C CYS A 80 0.36 6.78 9.07
N CYS A 81 0.58 7.84 8.28
CA CYS A 81 0.99 9.15 8.80
C CYS A 81 -0.05 9.75 9.75
N GLN A 82 -1.35 9.61 9.43
CA GLN A 82 -2.44 10.10 10.28
C GLN A 82 -2.64 9.25 11.54
N GLY A 83 -2.47 7.93 11.42
CA GLY A 83 -2.72 6.97 12.50
C GLY A 83 -1.53 6.73 13.43
N GLY A 84 -0.33 7.21 13.08
CA GLY A 84 0.89 6.93 13.85
C GLY A 84 1.30 5.45 13.86
N LEU A 85 0.81 4.67 12.88
CA LEU A 85 1.09 3.24 12.74
C LEU A 85 2.10 3.00 11.62
N SER A 86 2.87 1.92 11.72
CA SER A 86 3.70 1.48 10.60
C SER A 86 2.85 0.90 9.48
N THR A 87 3.36 0.98 8.25
CA THR A 87 2.69 0.43 7.06
C THR A 87 2.36 -1.04 7.21
N VAL A 88 3.28 -1.85 7.74
CA VAL A 88 3.10 -3.28 7.96
C VAL A 88 1.99 -3.55 8.97
N GLN A 89 1.96 -2.81 10.08
CA GLN A 89 0.93 -3.00 11.11
C GLN A 89 -0.46 -2.63 10.61
N LEU A 90 -0.58 -1.50 9.91
CA LEU A 90 -1.87 -1.06 9.37
C LEU A 90 -2.36 -2.00 8.27
N GLU A 91 -1.46 -2.47 7.40
CA GLU A 91 -1.77 -3.44 6.35
C GLU A 91 -2.25 -4.76 6.94
N GLU A 92 -1.56 -5.33 7.94
CA GLU A 92 -2.01 -6.55 8.63
C GLU A 92 -3.36 -6.38 9.33
N GLN A 93 -3.66 -5.20 9.87
CA GLN A 93 -4.96 -4.93 10.50
C GLN A 93 -6.08 -4.90 9.46
N LEU A 94 -5.85 -4.25 8.32
CA LEU A 94 -6.82 -4.14 7.23
C LEU A 94 -7.03 -5.48 6.52
N GLU A 95 -5.98 -6.30 6.35
CA GLU A 95 -6.08 -7.63 5.74
C GLU A 95 -6.86 -8.64 6.61
N ARG A 96 -6.93 -8.41 7.93
CA ARG A 96 -7.78 -9.22 8.83
C ARG A 96 -9.26 -8.89 8.70
N ASP A 97 -9.61 -7.71 8.20
CA ASP A 97 -11.00 -7.28 8.03
C ASP A 97 -11.52 -7.74 6.67
N SER A 98 -12.43 -8.73 6.67
CA SER A 98 -13.05 -9.25 5.45
C SER A 98 -13.87 -8.22 4.68
N ASN A 99 -14.23 -7.10 5.31
CA ASN A 99 -15.00 -6.03 4.68
C ASN A 99 -14.12 -5.01 3.96
N VAL A 100 -12.79 -5.12 4.07
CA VAL A 100 -11.85 -4.18 3.46
C VAL A 100 -11.18 -4.81 2.26
N VAL A 101 -11.22 -4.11 1.12
CA VAL A 101 -10.54 -4.49 -0.12
C VAL A 101 -9.60 -3.37 -0.55
N PHE A 102 -8.46 -3.73 -1.13
CA PHE A 102 -7.50 -2.75 -1.66
C PHE A 102 -7.66 -2.55 -3.16
N ILE A 103 -7.78 -1.30 -3.57
CA ILE A 103 -7.50 -0.88 -4.96
C ILE A 103 -6.04 -0.45 -5.04
N VAL A 104 -5.32 -0.97 -6.04
CA VAL A 104 -3.95 -0.56 -6.34
C VAL A 104 -3.94 0.38 -7.54
N LYS A 105 -3.34 1.56 -7.38
CA LYS A 105 -3.19 2.57 -8.43
C LYS A 105 -1.74 2.93 -8.68
#